data_AF-A0A8C0J4S0-F1
#
_entry.id   AF-A0A8C0J4S0-F1
#
_cell.length_a   1.000
_cell.length_b   1.000
_cell.length_c   1.000
_cell.angle_alpha   90.00
_cell.angle_beta   90.00
_cell.angle_gamma   90.00
#
_symmetry.space_group_name_H-M   'P 1'
#
loop_
_entity.id
_entity.type
_entity.pdbx_description
1 polymer ?
#
loop_
_entity_poly.entity_id
_entity_poly.type
_entity_poly.pdbx_seq_one_letter_code
_entity_poly.pdbx_strand_id
1 'polypeptide(L)' 'MGLLSQGSPLSWEETQRHAEHVRRHGILQFLHIYRAVAERHKDVLKWGDEVSNLQHTCQRQHTS' A
#
# COMPACT_ATOMS: atom_id res chain seq x y z
N MET A 1 -2.57 -11.29 5.98
CA MET A 1 -2.84 -9.84 5.94
C MET A 1 -2.55 -9.26 7.31
N GLY A 2 -1.57 -8.36 7.41
CA GLY A 2 -1.34 -7.62 8.67
C GLY A 2 -2.39 -6.53 8.83
N LEU A 3 -2.85 -6.29 10.06
CA LEU A 3 -3.68 -5.12 10.36
C LEU A 3 -2.85 -3.85 10.15
N LEU A 4 -3.44 -2.84 9.50
CA LEU A 4 -2.79 -1.54 9.31
C LEU A 4 -2.54 -0.88 10.67
N SER A 5 -1.37 -0.28 10.84
CA SER A 5 -1.07 0.54 12.02
C SER A 5 -1.89 1.82 12.01
N GLN A 6 -2.44 2.20 13.17
CA GLN A 6 -3.18 3.44 13.33
C GLN A 6 -2.21 4.64 13.27
N GLY A 7 -2.49 5.59 12.38
CA GLY A 7 -1.74 6.84 12.25
C GLY A 7 -2.65 8.04 12.10
N SER A 8 -2.11 9.24 12.29
CA SER A 8 -2.82 10.50 12.03
C SER A 8 -2.53 10.95 10.59
N PRO A 9 -3.51 10.91 9.67
CA PRO A 9 -3.30 11.37 8.31
C PRO A 9 -3.13 12.90 8.29
N LEU A 10 -2.18 13.37 7.49
CA LEU A 10 -1.98 14.80 7.24
C LEU A 10 -3.03 15.32 6.26
N SER A 11 -3.39 16.60 6.39
CA SER A 11 -4.22 17.27 5.38
C SER A 11 -3.47 17.43 4.05
N TRP A 12 -4.19 17.72 2.96
CA TRP A 12 -3.59 17.89 1.64
C TRP A 12 -2.53 19.00 1.61
N GLU A 13 -2.82 20.16 2.22
CA GLU A 13 -1.92 21.31 2.25
C GLU A 13 -0.60 21.01 2.97
N GLU A 14 -0.67 20.27 4.09
CA GLU A 14 0.49 19.83 4.85
C GLU A 14 1.27 18.77 4.06
N THR A 15 0.58 17.82 3.45
CA THR A 15 1.18 16.75 2.63
C THR A 15 1.95 17.33 1.45
N GLN A 16 1.41 18.35 0.79
CA GLN A 16 2.05 18.99 -0.37
C GLN A 16 3.39 19.64 0.01
N ARG A 17 3.50 20.22 1.21
CA ARG A 17 4.76 20.79 1.72
C ARG A 17 5.84 19.72 1.93
N HIS A 18 5.42 18.51 2.30
CA HIS A 18 6.32 17.37 2.52
C HIS A 18 6.55 16.50 1.27
N ALA A 19 5.86 16.78 0.16
CA ALA A 19 5.95 15.96 -1.06
C ALA A 19 7.37 15.86 -1.62
N GLU A 20 8.15 16.95 -1.56
CA GLU A 20 9.54 16.96 -2.03
C GLU A 20 10.44 16.07 -1.16
N HIS A 21 10.27 16.13 0.17
CA HIS A 21 10.94 15.26 1.12
C HIS A 21 10.59 13.78 0.89
N VAL A 22 9.30 13.45 0.76
CA VAL A 22 8.83 12.08 0.50
C VAL A 22 9.43 11.55 -0.81
N ARG A 23 9.47 12.37 -1.86
CA ARG A 23 10.07 11.99 -3.14
C ARG A 23 11.57 11.70 -3.01
N ARG A 24 12.33 12.59 -2.37
CA ARG A 24 13.77 12.42 -2.18
C ARG A 24 14.09 11.16 -1.38
N HIS A 25 13.39 10.95 -0.26
CA HIS A 25 13.60 9.78 0.57
C HIS A 25 13.09 8.49 -0.08
N GLY A 26 12.01 8.54 -0.86
CA GLY A 26 11.52 7.41 -1.65
C GLY A 26 12.52 6.93 -2.69
N ILE A 27 13.20 7.85 -3.39
CA ILE A 27 14.26 7.50 -4.36
C ILE A 27 15.45 6.84 -3.64
N LEU A 28 15.86 7.35 -2.48
CA LEU A 28 16.94 6.75 -1.70
C LEU A 28 16.58 5.35 -1.20
N GLN A 29 15.36 5.15 -0.71
CA GLN A 29 14.85 3.83 -0.30
C GLN A 29 14.84 2.86 -1.47
N PHE A 30 14.36 3.30 -2.63
CA PHE A 30 14.36 2.51 -3.86
C PHE A 30 15.78 2.09 -4.26
N LEU A 31 16.74 3.01 -4.27
CA LEU A 31 18.13 2.70 -4.61
C LEU A 31 18.77 1.70 -3.62
N HIS A 32 18.48 1.81 -2.33
CA HIS A 32 18.96 0.84 -1.34
C HIS A 32 18.36 -0.55 -1.56
N ILE A 33 17.05 -0.64 -1.76
CA ILE A 33 16.37 -1.92 -2.03
C ILE A 33 16.91 -2.53 -3.32
N TYR A 34 17.04 -1.72 -4.38
CA TYR A 34 17.57 -2.18 -5.66
C TYR A 34 18.97 -2.78 -5.50
N ARG A 35 19.89 -2.08 -4.83
CA ARG A 35 21.25 -2.58 -4.57
C ARG A 35 21.25 -3.85 -3.71
N ALA A 36 20.39 -3.92 -2.68
CA ALA A 36 20.31 -5.07 -1.78
C ALA A 36 19.71 -6.32 -2.44
N VAL A 37 18.83 -6.14 -3.43
CA VAL A 37 18.14 -7.23 -4.14
C VAL A 37 18.82 -7.58 -5.47
N ALA A 38 19.66 -6.69 -6.01
CA ALA A 38 20.34 -6.89 -7.31
C ALA A 38 21.20 -8.16 -7.36
N GLU A 39 21.78 -8.58 -6.24
CA GLU A 39 22.62 -9.79 -6.17
C GLU A 39 21.83 -11.06 -5.79
N ARG A 40 20.50 -10.96 -5.60
CA ARG A 40 19.67 -12.13 -5.32
C ARG A 40 19.47 -12.93 -6.60
N HIS A 41 20.11 -14.09 -6.66
CA HIS A 41 19.91 -15.08 -7.71
C HIS A 41 19.20 -16.33 -7.14
N LYS A 42 18.35 -16.97 -7.97
CA LYS A 42 17.55 -18.17 -7.64
C LYS A 42 16.34 -17.96 -6.72
N ASP A 43 15.61 -16.85 -6.86
CA ASP A 43 14.31 -16.74 -6.19
C ASP A 43 13.30 -17.72 -6.81
N VAL A 44 12.65 -18.52 -5.95
CA VAL A 44 11.57 -19.44 -6.33
C VAL A 44 10.33 -18.62 -6.70
N LEU A 45 9.62 -19.04 -7.75
CA LEU A 45 8.37 -18.40 -8.17
C LEU A 45 7.30 -18.55 -7.07
N LYS A 46 7.09 -17.47 -6.30
CA LYS A 46 5.99 -17.36 -5.32
C LYS A 46 4.84 -16.60 -5.98
N TRP A 47 3.62 -17.12 -5.86
CA TRP A 47 2.40 -16.50 -6.37
C TRP A 47 1.31 -16.54 -5.29
N GLY A 48 0.36 -15.61 -5.37
CA GLY A 48 -0.78 -15.49 -4.47
C GLY A 48 -1.83 -14.58 -5.09
N ASP A 49 -3.09 -14.75 -4.72
CA ASP A 49 -4.23 -13.95 -5.21
C ASP A 49 -4.64 -12.91 -4.16
N GLU A 50 -4.79 -11.64 -4.58
CA GLU A 50 -5.20 -10.53 -3.72
C GLU A 50 -6.68 -10.19 -3.99
N VAL A 51 -7.59 -10.93 -3.34
CA VAL A 51 -9.04 -10.77 -3.55
C VAL A 51 -9.61 -9.70 -2.62
N SER A 52 -10.22 -8.65 -3.21
CA SER A 52 -11.01 -7.65 -2.48
C SER A 52 -12.51 -7.93 -2.64
N ASN A 53 -13.24 -8.03 -1.52
CA ASN A 53 -14.68 -8.25 -1.54
C ASN A 53 -15.45 -6.94 -1.40
N LEU A 54 -16.38 -6.66 -2.31
CA LEU A 54 -17.36 -5.58 -2.13
C LEU A 54 -18.53 -6.13 -1.30
N GLN A 55 -18.76 -5.55 -0.12
CA GLN A 55 -19.94 -5.88 0.67
C GLN A 55 -21.15 -5.14 0.08
N HIS A 56 -22.00 -5.87 -0.63
CA HIS A 56 -23.32 -5.37 -1.03
C HIS A 56 -24.37 -5.79 -0.01
N THR A 57 -25.02 -4.82 0.63
CA THR A 57 -26.18 -5.08 1.48
C THR A 57 -27.43 -5.17 0.59
N CYS A 58 -27.96 -6.38 0.39
CA CYS A 58 -29.26 -6.57 -0.27
C CYS A 58 -30.37 -6.35 0.75
N GLN A 59 -31.02 -5.18 0.73
CA GLN A 59 -32.25 -4.95 1.51
C GLN A 59 -33.44 -5.48 0.72
N ARG A 60 -33.94 -6.67 1.09
CA ARG A 60 -35.29 -7.11 0.66
C ARG A 60 -36.32 -6.25 1.38
N GLN A 61 -36.99 -5.37 0.62
CA GLN A 61 -38.22 -4.74 1.09
C GLN A 61 -39.31 -5.83 1.08
N HIS A 62 -39.63 -6.38 2.25
CA HIS A 62 -40.88 -7.09 2.47
C HIS A 62 -41.97 -6.03 2.58
N THR A 63 -42.64 -5.72 1.48
CA THR A 63 -43.91 -5.00 1.49
C THR A 63 -44.99 -5.92 2.04
N SER A 64 -45.73 -5.40 3.04
CA SER A 64 -46.87 -6.05 3.71
C SER A 64 -48.03 -6.37 2.77
#